data_AF-A0A3M1ADW6-F1
#
_entry.id   AF-A0A3M1ADW6-F1
#
_cell.length_a   1.000
_cell.length_b   1.000
_cell.length_c   1.000
_cell.angle_alpha   90.00
_cell.angle_beta   90.00
_cell.angle_gamma   90.00
#
_symmetry.space_group_name_H-M   'P 1'
#
loop_
_entity.id
_entity.type
_entity.pdbx_description
1 polymer ?
#
loop_
_entity_poly.entity_id
_entity_poly.type
_entity_poly.pdbx_seq_one_letter_code
_entity_poly.pdbx_strand_id
1 'polypeptide(L)'
;MLFHTSLLVDLDVPFMLRVLKIPVEKLADKKASRSVEQRITTICREVGRKISLDQVRQTVKQAFEEFFQINFETRSWSEEERKQIETLAQTKYQSEDWLFQRSPQPDMEGMSLRKTPAGLIRTYIGLKGETIKSVLITGDFFEHSETLSLIESKLKWSAFTKAEIHRVVHSVLSRNGQPFKMLTTEDLTEAIWKAGLNARAKNRLTHQGACYFPEGALLME
;
A
#
# COMPACT_ATOMS: atom_id res chain seq x y z
N MET A 1 1.39 6.33 -19.97
CA MET A 1 0.30 6.18 -18.99
C MET A 1 -0.07 4.71 -18.93
N LEU A 2 -0.07 4.09 -17.75
CA LEU A 2 -0.38 2.67 -17.57
C LEU A 2 -1.71 2.57 -16.82
N PHE A 3 -2.70 1.92 -17.42
CA PHE A 3 -3.94 1.54 -16.74
C PHE A 3 -4.00 0.03 -16.63
N HIS A 4 -4.27 -0.48 -15.44
CA HIS A 4 -4.54 -1.89 -15.21
C HIS A 4 -5.81 -2.02 -14.38
N THR A 5 -6.53 -3.12 -14.59
CA THR A 5 -7.73 -3.46 -13.83
C THR A 5 -7.71 -4.94 -13.49
N SER A 6 -8.35 -5.30 -12.38
CA SER A 6 -8.50 -6.68 -11.95
C SER A 6 -9.97 -7.08 -12.07
N LEU A 7 -10.22 -8.18 -12.78
CA LEU A 7 -11.54 -8.79 -12.89
C LEU A 7 -11.57 -10.06 -12.03
N LEU A 8 -12.52 -10.13 -11.10
CA LEU A 8 -12.70 -11.29 -10.23
C LEU A 8 -13.50 -12.36 -10.97
N VAL A 9 -12.80 -13.28 -11.64
CA VAL A 9 -13.45 -14.40 -12.35
C VAL A 9 -14.13 -15.34 -11.36
N ASP A 10 -13.37 -15.76 -10.34
CA ASP A 10 -13.84 -16.49 -9.16
C ASP A 10 -12.98 -16.10 -7.95
N LEU A 11 -13.49 -16.28 -6.74
CA LEU A 11 -12.80 -15.83 -5.52
C LEU A 11 -13.09 -16.75 -4.32
N ASP A 12 -12.03 -17.35 -3.78
CA ASP A 12 -12.06 -18.03 -2.47
C ASP A 12 -11.93 -16.99 -1.35
N VAL A 13 -13.08 -16.48 -0.89
CA VAL A 13 -13.15 -15.48 0.19
C VAL A 13 -12.50 -15.98 1.49
N PRO A 14 -12.79 -17.22 1.97
CA PRO A 14 -12.10 -17.76 3.14
C PRO A 14 -10.58 -17.75 3.02
N PHE A 15 -10.03 -18.19 1.88
CA PHE A 15 -8.59 -18.19 1.67
C PHE A 15 -8.01 -16.78 1.61
N MET A 16 -8.66 -15.86 0.90
CA MET A 16 -8.26 -14.45 0.83
C MET A 16 -8.17 -13.82 2.23
N LEU A 17 -9.18 -14.02 3.09
CA LEU A 17 -9.18 -13.47 4.45
C LEU A 17 -8.04 -14.01 5.32
N ARG A 18 -7.65 -15.28 5.14
CA ARG A 18 -6.50 -15.88 5.84
C ARG A 18 -5.18 -15.25 5.40
N VAL A 19 -5.00 -15.05 4.09
CA VAL A 19 -3.75 -14.51 3.52
C VAL A 19 -3.58 -13.04 3.86
N LEU A 20 -4.65 -12.25 3.75
CA LEU A 20 -4.58 -10.80 3.96
C LEU A 20 -4.42 -10.40 5.44
N LYS A 21 -4.42 -11.32 6.42
CA LYS A 21 -4.24 -11.04 7.86
C LYS A 21 -4.89 -9.72 8.29
N ILE A 22 -6.16 -9.54 7.95
CA ILE A 22 -6.87 -8.28 8.20
C ILE A 22 -6.88 -8.04 9.72
N PRO A 23 -6.49 -6.85 10.22
CA PRO A 23 -6.42 -6.59 11.66
C PRO A 23 -7.74 -6.95 12.36
N VAL A 24 -7.66 -7.50 13.57
CA VAL A 24 -8.83 -7.95 14.34
C VAL A 24 -9.85 -6.81 14.52
N GLU A 25 -9.40 -5.56 14.62
CA GLU A 25 -10.26 -4.37 14.67
C GLU A 25 -11.15 -4.17 13.44
N LYS A 26 -10.74 -4.69 12.26
CA LYS A 26 -11.55 -4.75 11.02
C LYS A 26 -12.33 -6.08 10.89
N LEU A 27 -11.95 -7.14 11.62
CA LEU A 27 -12.56 -8.49 11.57
C LEU A 27 -13.50 -8.82 12.74
N ALA A 28 -13.47 -8.06 13.85
CA ALA A 28 -14.19 -8.37 15.09
C ALA A 28 -15.72 -8.44 14.89
N ASP A 29 -16.21 -7.86 13.80
CA ASP A 29 -17.53 -8.12 13.30
C ASP A 29 -17.54 -9.44 12.50
N LYS A 30 -18.29 -10.46 12.96
CA LYS A 30 -18.75 -11.59 12.10
C LYS A 30 -19.50 -11.11 10.84
N LYS A 31 -19.78 -9.80 10.75
CA LYS A 31 -20.28 -9.10 9.57
C LYS A 31 -19.18 -8.82 8.54
N ALA A 32 -17.89 -8.95 8.82
CA ALA A 32 -16.83 -8.60 7.87
C ALA A 32 -16.77 -9.57 6.67
N SER A 33 -16.79 -10.89 6.89
CA SER A 33 -16.86 -11.87 5.79
C SER A 33 -18.15 -11.72 4.99
N ARG A 34 -19.30 -11.65 5.67
CA ARG A 34 -20.60 -11.40 5.04
C ARG A 34 -20.65 -10.05 4.30
N SER A 35 -20.03 -9.01 4.84
CA SER A 35 -19.98 -7.67 4.23
C SER A 35 -19.08 -7.65 3.00
N VAL A 36 -18.01 -8.45 2.96
CA VAL A 36 -17.16 -8.59 1.78
C VAL A 36 -17.91 -9.37 0.69
N GLU A 37 -18.52 -10.50 1.04
CA GLU A 37 -19.37 -11.30 0.13
C GLU A 37 -20.62 -10.56 -0.38
N GLN A 38 -21.10 -9.57 0.38
CA GLN A 38 -22.23 -8.71 -0.03
C GLN A 38 -21.80 -7.54 -0.92
N ARG A 39 -20.53 -7.12 -0.89
CA ARG A 39 -20.03 -5.97 -1.66
C ARG A 39 -19.26 -6.37 -2.90
N ILE A 40 -18.78 -7.60 -2.95
CA ILE A 40 -17.98 -8.13 -4.04
C ILE A 40 -18.78 -9.25 -4.72
N THR A 41 -18.77 -9.24 -6.04
CA THR A 41 -19.25 -10.35 -6.85
C THR A 41 -18.16 -10.84 -7.78
N THR A 42 -18.38 -12.00 -8.39
CA THR A 42 -17.48 -12.63 -9.35
C THR A 42 -18.23 -12.91 -10.64
N ILE A 43 -17.50 -13.04 -11.75
CA ILE A 43 -18.12 -13.37 -13.04
C ILE A 43 -18.87 -14.70 -12.95
N CYS A 44 -18.27 -15.72 -12.31
CA CYS A 44 -18.93 -17.01 -12.13
C CYS A 44 -20.25 -16.90 -11.34
N ARG A 45 -20.32 -16.01 -10.35
CA ARG A 45 -21.53 -15.78 -9.55
C ARG A 45 -22.62 -15.09 -10.36
N GLU A 46 -22.28 -14.02 -11.08
CA GLU A 46 -23.25 -13.26 -11.88
C GLU A 46 -23.79 -14.06 -13.07
N VAL A 47 -22.95 -14.88 -13.70
CA VAL A 47 -23.37 -15.73 -14.83
C VAL A 47 -24.06 -17.03 -14.34
N GLY A 48 -23.92 -17.38 -13.06
CA GLY A 48 -24.52 -18.58 -12.47
C GLY A 48 -23.86 -19.90 -12.90
N ARG A 49 -22.65 -19.86 -13.47
CA ARG A 49 -21.88 -21.04 -13.87
C ARG A 49 -20.38 -20.77 -13.76
N LYS A 50 -19.59 -21.85 -13.69
CA LYS A 50 -18.13 -21.74 -13.76
C LYS A 50 -17.69 -21.31 -15.16
N ILE A 51 -16.80 -20.33 -15.21
CA ILE A 51 -16.15 -19.83 -16.43
C ILE A 51 -14.64 -19.92 -16.22
N SER A 52 -13.91 -20.37 -17.24
CA SER A 52 -12.45 -20.45 -17.17
C SER A 52 -11.80 -19.07 -17.39
N LEU A 53 -10.58 -18.90 -16.87
CA LEU A 53 -9.80 -17.67 -17.10
C LEU A 53 -9.59 -17.41 -18.60
N ASP A 54 -9.35 -18.43 -19.40
CA ASP A 54 -9.11 -18.29 -20.85
C ASP A 54 -10.38 -17.85 -21.58
N GLN A 55 -11.55 -18.35 -21.18
CA GLN A 55 -12.83 -17.87 -21.71
C GLN A 55 -13.01 -16.38 -21.43
N VAL A 56 -12.71 -15.92 -20.20
CA VAL A 56 -12.80 -14.50 -19.85
C VAL A 56 -11.80 -13.68 -20.67
N ARG A 57 -10.54 -14.11 -20.77
CA ARG A 57 -9.50 -13.41 -21.57
C ARG A 57 -9.93 -13.24 -23.03
N GLN A 58 -10.44 -14.31 -23.64
CA GLN A 58 -10.90 -14.28 -25.02
C GLN A 58 -12.12 -13.38 -25.20
N THR A 59 -13.07 -13.43 -24.26
CA THR A 59 -14.27 -12.57 -24.30
C THR A 59 -13.91 -11.10 -24.18
N VAL A 60 -12.99 -10.76 -23.27
CA VAL A 60 -12.49 -9.38 -23.11
C VAL A 60 -11.75 -8.92 -24.36
N LYS A 61 -10.87 -9.75 -24.93
CA LYS A 61 -10.18 -9.45 -26.20
C LYS A 61 -11.20 -9.11 -27.30
N GLN A 62 -12.19 -9.97 -27.51
CA GLN A 62 -13.24 -9.79 -28.52
C GLN A 62 -14.06 -8.51 -28.28
N ALA A 63 -14.46 -8.25 -27.03
CA ALA A 63 -15.20 -7.03 -26.70
C ALA A 63 -14.42 -5.75 -27.03
N PHE A 64 -13.10 -5.74 -26.82
CA PHE A 64 -12.25 -4.62 -27.20
C PHE A 64 -12.09 -4.51 -28.72
N GLU A 65 -11.90 -5.62 -29.43
CA GLU A 65 -11.82 -5.65 -30.90
C GLU A 65 -13.09 -5.08 -31.53
N GLU A 66 -14.26 -5.50 -31.06
CA GLU A 66 -15.56 -5.01 -31.50
C GLU A 66 -15.77 -3.54 -31.15
N PHE A 67 -15.48 -3.12 -29.91
CA PHE A 67 -15.73 -1.75 -29.47
C PHE A 67 -14.83 -0.74 -30.19
N PHE A 68 -13.55 -1.07 -30.37
CA PHE A 68 -12.57 -0.18 -31.01
C PHE A 68 -12.43 -0.40 -32.53
N GLN A 69 -13.08 -1.42 -33.09
CA GLN A 69 -12.96 -1.81 -34.50
C GLN A 69 -11.51 -2.09 -34.90
N ILE A 70 -10.81 -2.87 -34.07
CA ILE A 70 -9.41 -3.26 -34.26
C ILE A 70 -9.26 -4.78 -34.23
N ASN A 71 -8.13 -5.28 -34.73
CA ASN A 71 -7.72 -6.67 -34.53
C ASN A 71 -6.42 -6.68 -33.72
N PHE A 72 -6.38 -7.46 -32.63
CA PHE A 72 -5.15 -7.65 -31.89
C PHE A 72 -4.27 -8.70 -32.57
N GLU A 73 -2.98 -8.37 -32.69
CA GLU A 73 -1.96 -9.31 -33.15
C GLU A 73 -1.27 -9.96 -31.96
N THR A 74 -1.24 -11.29 -31.94
CA THR A 74 -0.44 -12.04 -30.96
C THR A 74 1.01 -12.05 -31.42
N ARG A 75 1.89 -11.50 -30.59
CA ARG A 75 3.34 -11.52 -30.81
C ARG A 75 4.03 -12.30 -29.70
N SER A 76 4.95 -13.18 -30.08
CA SER A 76 5.88 -13.80 -29.15
C SER A 76 6.98 -12.81 -28.77
N TRP A 77 7.41 -12.85 -27.51
CA TRP A 77 8.59 -12.13 -27.04
C TRP A 77 9.85 -12.63 -27.76
N SER A 78 10.68 -11.69 -28.20
CA SER A 78 12.05 -11.96 -28.65
C SER A 78 12.94 -12.38 -27.48
N GLU A 79 14.09 -12.96 -27.78
CA GLU A 79 15.04 -13.41 -26.76
C GLU A 79 15.56 -12.24 -25.91
N GLU A 80 15.81 -11.08 -26.54
CA GLU A 80 16.24 -9.87 -25.83
C GLU A 80 15.14 -9.34 -24.89
N GLU A 81 13.88 -9.30 -25.34
CA GLU A 81 12.75 -8.89 -24.49
C GLU A 81 12.58 -9.84 -23.30
N ARG A 82 12.73 -11.16 -23.50
CA ARG A 82 12.67 -12.15 -22.42
C ARG A 82 13.77 -11.91 -21.39
N LYS A 83 15.01 -11.72 -21.85
CA LYS A 83 16.15 -11.42 -20.98
C LYS A 83 15.94 -10.15 -20.17
N GLN A 84 15.36 -9.11 -20.77
CA GLN A 84 15.01 -7.87 -20.08
C GLN A 84 13.90 -8.08 -19.04
N ILE A 85 12.86 -8.85 -19.36
CA ILE A 85 11.80 -9.21 -18.42
C ILE A 85 12.37 -9.98 -17.22
N GLU A 86 13.22 -10.97 -17.47
CA GLU A 86 13.87 -11.76 -16.41
C GLU A 86 14.77 -10.90 -15.53
N THR A 87 15.59 -10.04 -16.14
CA THR A 87 16.44 -9.10 -15.42
C THR A 87 15.61 -8.17 -14.53
N LEU A 88 14.50 -7.64 -15.06
CA LEU A 88 13.61 -6.76 -14.31
C LEU A 88 12.87 -7.51 -13.19
N ALA A 89 12.47 -8.76 -13.43
CA ALA A 89 11.88 -9.60 -12.40
C ALA A 89 12.86 -9.83 -11.24
N GLN A 90 14.09 -10.23 -11.54
CA GLN A 90 15.11 -10.55 -10.53
C GLN A 90 15.60 -9.32 -9.76
N THR A 91 15.94 -8.25 -10.48
CA THR A 91 16.56 -7.05 -9.86
C THR A 91 15.54 -6.19 -9.12
N LYS A 92 14.25 -6.28 -9.49
CA LYS A 92 13.20 -5.42 -8.97
C LYS A 92 12.04 -6.22 -8.39
N TYR A 93 11.19 -6.84 -9.21
CA TYR A 93 9.90 -7.34 -8.69
C TYR A 93 9.99 -8.52 -7.72
N GLN A 94 11.11 -9.24 -7.70
CA GLN A 94 11.40 -10.34 -6.78
C GLN A 94 12.42 -9.96 -5.70
N SER A 95 13.08 -8.80 -5.80
CA SER A 95 14.10 -8.43 -4.83
C SER A 95 13.46 -7.99 -3.52
N GLU A 96 14.01 -8.46 -2.40
CA GLU A 96 13.54 -8.08 -1.07
C GLU A 96 13.63 -6.57 -0.85
N ASP A 97 14.68 -5.93 -1.37
CA ASP A 97 14.85 -4.48 -1.31
C ASP A 97 13.69 -3.72 -1.95
N TRP A 98 13.10 -4.26 -3.02
CA TRP A 98 11.93 -3.67 -3.67
C TRP A 98 10.63 -4.04 -2.94
N LEU A 99 10.45 -5.32 -2.59
CA LEU A 99 9.25 -5.81 -1.91
C LEU A 99 9.06 -5.16 -0.53
N PHE A 100 10.16 -4.97 0.19
CA PHE A 100 10.20 -4.42 1.54
C PHE A 100 10.72 -2.98 1.59
N GLN A 101 10.84 -2.30 0.45
CA GLN A 101 11.39 -0.94 0.34
C GLN A 101 10.74 0.05 1.33
N ARG A 102 9.44 -0.09 1.57
CA ARG A 102 8.65 0.76 2.49
C ARG A 102 8.27 0.03 3.77
N SER A 103 9.24 -0.66 4.37
CA SER A 103 9.08 -1.36 5.64
C SER A 103 9.69 -0.59 6.81
N PRO A 104 9.05 -0.64 8.00
CA PRO A 104 9.60 0.00 9.18
C PRO A 104 10.94 -0.65 9.54
N GLN A 105 11.90 0.19 9.89
CA GLN A 105 13.22 -0.26 10.32
C GLN A 105 13.17 -0.64 11.81
N PRO A 106 14.06 -1.53 12.30
CA PRO A 106 14.06 -1.96 13.71
C PRO A 106 14.22 -0.83 14.74
N ASP A 107 14.80 0.30 14.33
CA ASP A 107 15.00 1.49 15.15
C ASP A 107 13.80 2.46 15.17
N MET A 108 12.70 2.11 14.48
CA MET A 108 11.46 2.88 14.52
C MET A 108 10.63 2.45 15.73
N GLU A 109 10.70 3.25 16.78
CA GLU A 109 10.12 2.96 18.10
C GLU A 109 8.65 3.39 18.24
N GLY A 110 8.16 4.25 17.35
CA GLY A 110 6.79 4.77 17.38
C GLY A 110 6.00 4.42 16.14
N MET A 111 4.71 4.14 16.34
CA MET A 111 3.74 3.91 15.26
C MET A 111 2.45 4.68 15.53
N SER A 112 1.82 5.21 14.49
CA SER A 112 0.44 5.71 14.54
C SER A 112 -0.39 5.20 13.37
N LEU A 113 -1.70 5.15 13.59
CA LEU A 113 -2.72 4.93 12.56
C LEU A 113 -3.71 6.09 12.61
N ARG A 114 -4.02 6.68 11.45
CA ARG A 114 -4.97 7.79 11.32
C ARG A 114 -5.84 7.59 10.09
N LYS A 115 -7.16 7.45 10.29
CA LYS A 115 -8.14 7.39 9.20
C LYS A 115 -8.40 8.78 8.66
N THR A 116 -8.40 8.94 7.34
CA THR A 116 -8.74 10.17 6.62
C THR A 116 -9.71 9.85 5.49
N PRO A 117 -10.33 10.86 4.85
CA PRO A 117 -11.10 10.66 3.64
C PRO A 117 -10.30 10.05 2.48
N ALA A 118 -8.97 10.26 2.44
CA ALA A 118 -8.08 9.68 1.42
C ALA A 118 -7.70 8.21 1.67
N GLY A 119 -7.86 7.72 2.90
CA GLY A 119 -7.44 6.38 3.33
C GLY A 119 -6.89 6.36 4.74
N LEU A 120 -6.29 5.24 5.12
CA LEU A 120 -5.60 5.02 6.39
C LEU A 120 -4.12 5.40 6.24
N ILE A 121 -3.71 6.45 6.94
CA ILE A 121 -2.31 6.79 7.11
C ILE A 121 -1.73 5.95 8.24
N ARG A 122 -0.58 5.36 7.96
CA ARG A 122 0.26 4.65 8.91
C ARG A 122 1.61 5.35 8.95
N THR A 123 2.04 5.74 10.14
CA THR A 123 3.34 6.41 10.29
C THR A 123 4.20 5.67 11.29
N TYR A 124 5.43 5.38 10.90
CA TYR A 124 6.49 4.88 11.77
C TYR A 124 7.53 5.98 11.97
N ILE A 125 8.11 6.04 13.17
CA ILE A 125 9.12 7.05 13.51
C ILE A 125 10.18 6.47 14.43
N GLY A 126 11.45 6.77 14.12
CA GLY A 126 12.59 6.55 15.01
C GLY A 126 13.03 7.88 15.61
N LEU A 127 13.21 7.94 16.92
CA LEU A 127 13.67 9.13 17.63
C LEU A 127 15.05 8.89 18.25
N LYS A 128 15.83 9.96 18.38
CA LYS A 128 17.05 9.99 19.21
C LYS A 128 16.98 11.24 20.09
N GLY A 129 16.51 11.08 21.32
CA GLY A 129 16.22 12.22 22.20
C GLY A 129 15.10 13.09 21.62
N GLU A 130 15.39 14.36 21.36
CA GLU A 130 14.46 15.33 20.76
C GLU A 130 14.61 15.45 19.23
N THR A 131 15.37 14.55 18.60
CA THR A 131 15.62 14.57 17.16
C THR A 131 14.91 13.41 16.47
N ILE A 132 14.28 13.71 15.33
CA ILE A 132 13.70 12.71 14.43
C ILE A 132 14.84 12.01 13.69
N LYS A 133 15.09 10.73 13.98
CA LYS A 133 16.11 9.93 13.28
C LYS A 133 15.61 9.45 11.92
N SER A 134 14.35 9.03 11.84
CA SER A 134 13.72 8.50 10.63
C SER A 134 12.19 8.60 10.73
N VAL A 135 11.52 8.77 9.59
CA VAL A 135 10.07 8.72 9.44
C VAL A 135 9.76 7.84 8.24
N LEU A 136 8.72 7.02 8.34
CA LEU A 136 8.15 6.27 7.23
C LEU A 136 6.63 6.43 7.26
N ILE A 137 6.08 6.95 6.17
CA ILE A 137 4.66 7.18 5.95
C ILE A 137 4.19 6.16 4.92
N THR A 138 3.24 5.32 5.31
CA THR A 138 2.65 4.27 4.47
C THR A 138 1.14 4.28 4.67
N GLY A 139 0.39 3.56 3.85
CA GLY A 139 -1.06 3.49 4.01
C GLY A 139 -1.76 2.99 2.75
N ASP A 140 -3.08 2.91 2.84
CA ASP A 140 -3.96 2.54 1.72
C ASP A 140 -4.58 3.78 1.04
N PHE A 141 -3.83 4.88 0.98
CA PHE A 141 -4.22 6.12 0.31
C PHE A 141 -3.48 6.26 -1.04
N PHE A 142 -4.19 6.75 -2.06
CA PHE A 142 -3.68 6.86 -3.43
C PHE A 142 -2.81 8.12 -3.61
N GLU A 143 -1.52 8.01 -3.33
CA GLU A 143 -0.62 9.17 -3.41
C GLU A 143 0.77 8.89 -4.01
N HIS A 144 1.34 9.93 -4.61
CA HIS A 144 2.65 9.94 -5.23
C HIS A 144 3.75 9.65 -4.18
N SER A 145 4.38 8.48 -4.29
CA SER A 145 5.46 8.02 -3.40
C SER A 145 6.60 9.03 -3.24
N GLU A 146 6.85 9.86 -4.26
CA GLU A 146 7.90 10.89 -4.25
C GLU A 146 7.65 12.01 -3.23
N THR A 147 6.41 12.45 -3.07
CA THR A 147 6.10 13.55 -2.14
C THR A 147 6.27 13.10 -0.69
N LEU A 148 5.78 11.90 -0.37
CA LEU A 148 5.98 11.31 0.96
C LEU A 148 7.47 11.10 1.24
N SER A 149 8.21 10.58 0.27
CA SER A 149 9.66 10.39 0.40
C SER A 149 10.41 11.72 0.61
N LEU A 150 9.94 12.81 0.00
CA LEU A 150 10.48 14.15 0.23
C LEU A 150 10.17 14.67 1.64
N ILE A 151 8.97 14.43 2.16
CA ILE A 151 8.62 14.76 3.55
C ILE A 151 9.49 13.95 4.52
N GLU A 152 9.60 12.64 4.32
CA GLU A 152 10.40 11.72 5.13
C GLU A 152 11.87 12.14 5.19
N SER A 153 12.47 12.43 4.04
CA SER A 153 13.86 12.86 3.94
C SER A 153 14.11 14.22 4.59
N LYS A 154 13.19 15.19 4.47
CA LYS A 154 13.32 16.50 5.12
C LYS A 154 13.11 16.47 6.63
N LEU A 155 12.29 15.55 7.13
CA LEU A 155 12.10 15.36 8.57
C LEU A 155 13.27 14.64 9.22
N LYS A 156 14.06 13.89 8.45
CA LYS A 156 15.26 13.23 8.96
C LYS A 156 16.22 14.24 9.57
N TRP A 157 16.63 13.99 10.80
CA TRP A 157 17.48 14.85 11.64
C TRP A 157 16.88 16.20 12.04
N SER A 158 15.57 16.41 11.84
CA SER A 158 14.88 17.61 12.33
C SER A 158 14.46 17.48 13.81
N ALA A 159 14.14 18.61 14.44
CA ALA A 159 13.65 18.63 15.80
C ALA A 159 12.25 18.00 15.89
N PHE A 160 12.03 17.12 16.86
CA PHE A 160 10.74 16.52 17.15
C PHE A 160 9.83 17.51 17.88
N THR A 161 9.32 18.49 17.13
CA THR A 161 8.30 19.43 17.58
C THR A 161 7.16 19.48 16.58
N LYS A 162 5.93 19.65 17.06
CA LYS A 162 4.75 19.74 16.18
C LYS A 162 4.86 20.89 15.17
N ALA A 163 5.45 22.02 15.59
CA ALA A 163 5.68 23.17 14.73
C ALA A 163 6.65 22.87 13.57
N GLU A 164 7.76 22.18 13.86
CA GLU A 164 8.74 21.82 12.83
C GLU A 164 8.17 20.78 11.84
N ILE A 165 7.46 19.77 12.35
CA ILE A 165 6.76 18.78 11.52
C ILE A 165 5.79 19.49 10.57
N HIS A 166 4.93 20.36 11.12
CA HIS A 166 3.96 21.11 10.34
C HIS A 166 4.64 21.97 9.27
N ARG A 167 5.70 22.69 9.63
CA ARG A 167 6.47 23.55 8.71
C ARG A 167 7.02 22.76 7.53
N VAL A 168 7.63 21.59 7.79
CA VAL A 168 8.19 20.73 6.75
C VAL A 168 7.10 20.18 5.83
N VAL A 169 6.04 19.59 6.41
CA VAL A 169 4.91 19.05 5.65
C VAL A 169 4.29 20.14 4.78
N HIS A 170 3.91 21.28 5.36
CA HIS A 170 3.35 22.42 4.63
C HIS A 170 4.28 22.88 3.50
N SER A 171 5.58 22.99 3.75
CA SER A 171 6.54 23.44 2.72
C SER A 171 6.62 22.52 1.50
N VAL A 172 6.37 21.22 1.67
CA VAL A 172 6.41 20.24 0.59
C VAL A 172 5.07 20.22 -0.13
N LEU A 173 3.96 20.18 0.61
CA LEU A 173 2.62 20.17 0.05
C LEU A 173 2.33 21.44 -0.78
N SER A 174 2.77 22.61 -0.32
CA SER A 174 2.55 23.88 -1.03
C SER A 174 3.42 24.06 -2.28
N ARG A 175 4.49 23.28 -2.45
CA ARG A 175 5.38 23.33 -3.63
C ARG A 175 4.95 22.37 -4.74
N ASN A 176 4.33 21.25 -4.38
CA ASN A 176 3.81 20.30 -5.34
C ASN A 176 2.40 20.75 -5.71
N GLY A 177 2.27 21.51 -6.80
CA GLY A 177 1.05 22.20 -7.25
C GLY A 177 -0.19 21.33 -7.57
N GLN A 178 -0.26 20.10 -7.08
CA GLN A 178 -1.49 19.36 -6.96
C GLN A 178 -1.85 19.25 -5.47
N PRO A 179 -2.89 19.97 -4.99
CA PRO A 179 -3.41 19.71 -3.66
C PRO A 179 -3.84 18.25 -3.63
N PHE A 180 -3.29 17.50 -2.68
CA PHE A 180 -3.85 16.22 -2.31
C PHE A 180 -5.33 16.45 -2.02
N LYS A 181 -6.19 16.02 -2.94
CA LYS A 181 -7.60 16.45 -2.93
C LYS A 181 -8.34 15.98 -1.67
N MET A 182 -7.73 15.06 -0.92
CA MET A 182 -8.32 14.41 0.26
C MET A 182 -7.34 14.27 1.45
N LEU A 183 -6.08 14.73 1.36
CA LEU A 183 -5.11 14.66 2.45
C LEU A 183 -4.57 16.06 2.79
N THR A 184 -4.69 16.46 4.04
CA THR A 184 -4.29 17.80 4.50
C THR A 184 -2.92 17.82 5.19
N THR A 185 -2.32 19.01 5.27
CA THR A 185 -1.12 19.26 6.08
C THR A 185 -1.33 18.79 7.52
N GLU A 186 -2.50 19.07 8.08
CA GLU A 186 -2.90 18.68 9.41
C GLU A 186 -2.97 17.17 9.56
N ASP A 187 -3.52 16.46 8.57
CA ASP A 187 -3.63 15.01 8.64
C ASP A 187 -2.27 14.31 8.77
N LEU A 188 -1.30 14.71 7.94
CA LEU A 188 0.05 14.19 8.00
C LEU A 188 0.79 14.63 9.27
N THR A 189 0.64 15.90 9.65
CA THR A 189 1.28 16.46 10.84
C THR A 189 0.82 15.71 12.10
N GLU A 190 -0.49 15.51 12.26
CA GLU A 190 -1.04 14.77 13.41
C GLU A 190 -0.62 13.30 13.40
N ALA A 191 -0.57 12.66 12.22
CA ALA A 191 -0.13 11.27 12.11
C ALA A 191 1.33 11.12 12.60
N ILE A 192 2.25 11.97 12.12
CA ILE A 192 3.67 11.97 12.50
C ILE A 192 3.84 12.35 13.97
N TRP A 193 3.15 13.40 14.43
CA TRP A 193 3.23 13.85 15.81
C TRP A 193 2.77 12.75 16.78
N LYS A 194 1.64 12.10 16.49
CA LYS A 194 1.11 11.00 17.29
C LYS A 194 2.06 9.80 17.32
N ALA A 195 2.72 9.48 16.19
CA ALA A 195 3.70 8.39 16.16
C ALA A 195 4.87 8.68 17.11
N GLY A 196 5.36 9.92 17.14
CA GLY A 196 6.47 10.29 18.02
C GLY A 196 6.06 10.39 19.49
N LEU A 197 4.83 10.82 19.79
CA LEU A 197 4.27 10.72 21.15
C LEU A 197 4.20 9.27 21.62
N ASN A 198 3.78 8.34 20.76
CA ASN A 198 3.73 6.91 21.07
C ASN A 198 5.13 6.33 21.32
N ALA A 199 6.14 6.72 20.54
CA ALA A 199 7.53 6.36 20.78
C ALA A 199 7.99 6.80 22.18
N ARG A 200 7.73 8.07 22.54
CA ARG A 200 8.12 8.62 23.86
C ARG A 200 7.39 7.96 25.03
N ALA A 201 6.12 7.61 24.84
CA ALA A 201 5.32 6.93 25.86
C ALA A 201 5.76 5.48 26.12
N LYS A 202 6.75 4.95 25.37
CA LYS A 202 7.10 3.51 25.31
C LYS A 202 5.88 2.62 25.02
N ASN A 203 4.82 3.17 24.43
CA ASN A 203 3.69 2.42 23.92
C ASN A 203 4.15 1.73 22.64
N ARG A 204 4.70 0.52 22.79
CA ARG A 204 5.15 -0.33 21.69
C ARG A 204 3.93 -0.87 20.94
N LEU A 205 3.35 -0.05 20.05
CA LEU A 205 2.61 -0.60 18.91
C LEU A 205 3.66 -1.18 17.97
N THR A 206 3.95 -2.47 18.13
CA THR A 206 4.89 -3.17 17.27
C THR A 206 4.26 -3.34 15.89
N HIS A 207 5.09 -3.35 14.85
CA HIS A 207 4.68 -3.67 13.48
C HIS A 207 4.22 -5.14 13.34
N GLN A 208 4.42 -5.96 14.36
CA GLN A 208 4.08 -7.38 14.39
C GLN A 208 2.56 -7.59 14.27
N GLY A 209 2.15 -8.45 13.34
CA GLY A 209 0.76 -8.86 13.14
C GLY A 209 -0.01 -8.11 12.05
N ALA A 210 0.63 -7.19 11.31
CA ALA A 210 0.02 -6.53 10.16
C ALA A 210 0.08 -7.40 8.89
N CYS A 211 -0.80 -7.14 7.91
CA CYS A 211 -0.82 -7.80 6.59
C CYS A 211 0.55 -7.79 5.88
N TYR A 212 1.35 -6.76 6.15
CA TYR A 212 2.68 -6.57 5.58
C TYR A 212 3.80 -7.14 6.46
N PHE A 213 3.54 -7.36 7.76
CA PHE A 213 4.54 -7.73 8.77
C PHE A 213 3.95 -8.77 9.74
N PRO A 214 3.90 -10.04 9.34
CA PRO A 214 3.34 -11.09 10.17
C PRO A 214 4.18 -11.32 11.44
N GLU A 215 3.54 -11.64 12.56
CA GLU A 215 4.23 -12.19 13.74
C GLU A 215 5.07 -13.40 13.32
N GLY A 216 6.36 -13.40 13.67
CA GLY A 216 7.29 -14.52 13.41
C GLY A 216 8.24 -14.39 12.20
N ALA A 217 8.37 -13.23 11.54
CA ALA A 217 9.31 -13.06 10.42
C ALA A 217 10.79 -12.92 10.82
N LEU A 218 11.10 -12.84 12.11
CA LEU A 218 12.46 -12.96 12.65
C LEU A 218 12.51 -14.29 13.39
N LEU A 219 12.86 -15.36 12.68
CA LEU A 219 13.54 -16.59 13.15
C LEU A 219 13.40 -17.67 12.07
N MET A 220 14.30 -17.64 11.09
CA MET A 220 14.90 -18.86 10.54
C MET A 220 16.37 -18.55 10.29
N GLU A 221 17.21 -19.03 11.22
CA GLU A 221 18.61 -19.38 10.94
C GLU A 221 18.66 -20.54 9.94
#